data_AF-A0A1Y5HC67-F1
#
_entry.id   AF-A0A1Y5HC67-F1
#
_cell.length_a   1.000
_cell.length_b   1.000
_cell.length_c   1.000
_cell.angle_alpha   90.00
_cell.angle_beta   90.00
_cell.angle_gamma   90.00
#
_symmetry.space_group_name_H-M   'P 1'
#
loop_
_entity.id
_entity.type
_entity.pdbx_description
1 polymer ?
#
loop_
_entity_poly.entity_id
_entity_poly.type
_entity_poly.pdbx_seq_one_letter_code
_entity_poly.pdbx_strand_id
1 'polypeptide(L)' 'AYAEQITYVSDRPGHDARYAIDPTRIRDELGWRPSVTVEEGLERTVQWYLDNENWWRALQNRDGVGERLGTGK' A
#
# COMPACT_ATOMS: atom_id res chain seq x y z
N ALA A 1 -8.06 4.57 21.97
CA ALA A 1 -8.31 5.36 20.72
C ALA A 1 -7.63 4.68 19.52
N TYR A 2 -7.94 5.02 18.26
CA TYR A 2 -7.35 4.36 17.07
C TYR A 2 -5.81 4.29 17.08
N ALA A 3 -5.14 5.28 17.67
CA ALA A 3 -3.69 5.30 17.82
C ALA A 3 -3.13 4.10 18.64
N GLU A 4 -3.91 3.53 19.55
CA GLU A 4 -3.50 2.35 20.34
C GLU A 4 -3.47 1.05 19.52
N GLN A 5 -3.99 1.06 18.29
CA GLN A 5 -3.92 -0.09 17.38
C GLN A 5 -2.59 -0.14 16.59
N ILE A 6 -1.70 0.84 16.77
CA ILE A 6 -0.42 0.92 16.07
C ILE A 6 0.68 0.28 16.92
N THR A 7 1.43 -0.65 16.34
CA THR A 7 2.61 -1.26 16.97
C THR A 7 3.83 -1.05 16.08
N TYR A 8 4.89 -0.47 16.64
CA TYR A 8 6.18 -0.37 15.96
C TYR A 8 6.92 -1.70 16.04
N VAL A 9 7.51 -2.10 14.92
CA VAL A 9 8.34 -3.30 14.79
C VAL A 9 9.69 -2.94 14.19
N SER A 10 10.65 -3.85 14.24
CA SER A 10 11.94 -3.65 13.57
C SER A 10 11.74 -3.33 12.09
N ASP A 11 12.51 -2.36 11.59
CA ASP A 11 12.44 -1.94 10.19
C ASP A 11 13.00 -3.01 9.24
N ARG A 12 12.73 -2.87 7.94
CA ARG A 12 13.27 -3.74 6.89
C ARG A 12 14.71 -3.30 6.54
N PRO A 13 15.71 -4.21 6.54
CA PRO A 13 17.02 -3.94 5.97
C PRO A 13 16.91 -3.46 4.52
N GLY A 14 17.51 -2.30 4.22
CA GLY A 14 17.44 -1.69 2.90
C GLY A 14 16.13 -0.97 2.57
N HIS A 15 15.36 -0.54 3.57
CA HIS A 15 14.19 0.30 3.36
C HIS A 15 14.62 1.71 2.90
N ASP A 16 14.42 2.02 1.62
CA ASP A 16 14.58 3.38 1.11
C ASP A 16 13.53 4.30 1.74
N ALA A 17 13.98 5.33 2.46
CA ALA A 17 13.10 6.19 3.26
C ALA A 17 12.25 7.16 2.43
N ARG A 18 12.59 7.40 1.16
CA ARG A 18 11.90 8.38 0.32
C ARG A 18 11.98 8.04 -1.16
N TYR A 19 10.82 7.88 -1.76
CA TYR A 19 10.64 7.96 -3.21
C TYR A 19 9.79 9.17 -3.55
N ALA A 20 10.17 9.88 -4.61
CA ALA A 20 9.39 10.97 -5.16
C ALA A 20 9.55 10.99 -6.68
N ILE A 21 8.43 11.19 -7.37
CA ILE A 21 8.37 11.29 -8.82
C ILE A 21 7.89 12.68 -9.19
N ASP A 22 8.51 13.28 -10.21
CA ASP A 22 8.00 14.48 -10.87
C ASP A 22 7.21 14.08 -12.12
N PRO A 23 5.86 14.17 -12.11
CA PRO A 23 5.02 13.82 -13.24
C PRO A 23 4.82 14.99 -14.23
N THR A 24 5.60 16.07 -14.15
CA THR A 24 5.44 17.26 -15.00
C THR A 24 5.40 16.92 -16.49
N ARG A 25 6.28 16.01 -16.93
CA ARG A 25 6.36 15.64 -18.35
C ARG A 25 5.05 15.05 -18.89
N ILE A 26 4.50 14.03 -18.22
CA ILE A 26 3.24 13.38 -18.67
C ILE A 26 2.04 14.32 -18.53
N ARG A 27 2.08 15.22 -17.54
CA ARG A 27 1.08 16.23 -17.29
C ARG A 27 0.99 17.24 -18.43
N ASP A 28 2.14 17.65 -18.96
CA ASP A 28 2.25 18.71 -19.95
C ASP A 28 2.16 18.16 -21.38
N GLU A 29 2.79 17.02 -21.67
CA GLU A 29 2.79 16.41 -23.01
C GLU A 29 1.48 15.69 -23.33
N LEU A 30 0.87 15.01 -22.35
CA LEU A 30 -0.31 14.17 -22.57
C LEU A 30 -1.58 14.68 -21.85
N GLY A 31 -1.48 15.79 -21.12
CA GLY A 31 -2.60 16.32 -20.35
C GLY A 31 -3.03 15.44 -19.17
N TRP A 32 -2.24 14.42 -18.81
CA TRP A 32 -2.61 13.48 -17.75
C TRP A 32 -2.76 14.19 -16.40
N ARG A 33 -3.76 13.79 -15.62
CA ARG A 33 -3.97 14.19 -14.22
C ARG A 33 -4.46 12.97 -13.43
N PRO A 34 -4.12 12.84 -12.14
CA PRO A 34 -4.77 11.87 -11.26
C PRO A 34 -6.29 12.08 -11.29
N SER A 35 -7.04 10.98 -11.39
CA SER A 35 -8.51 11.03 -11.37
C SER A 35 -9.10 11.05 -9.95
N VAL A 36 -8.27 10.81 -8.93
CA VAL A 36 -8.62 10.79 -7.51
C VAL A 36 -7.46 11.35 -6.68
N THR A 37 -7.78 11.88 -5.50
CA THR A 37 -6.77 12.19 -4.48
C THR A 37 -6.32 10.93 -3.73
N VAL A 38 -5.30 11.07 -2.87
CA VAL A 38 -4.83 9.97 -2.02
C VAL A 38 -5.92 9.56 -1.03
N GLU A 39 -6.63 10.52 -0.46
CA GLU A 39 -7.70 10.30 0.52
C GLU A 39 -8.87 9.52 -0.09
N GLU A 40 -9.34 9.95 -1.26
CA GLU A 40 -10.41 9.26 -1.99
C GLU A 40 -9.98 7.84 -2.41
N GLY A 41 -8.73 7.70 -2.86
CA GLY A 41 -8.16 6.40 -3.21
C GLY A 41 -8.10 5.44 -2.02
N LEU A 42 -7.67 5.92 -0.86
CA LEU A 42 -7.58 5.12 0.37
C LEU A 42 -8.96 4.69 0.87
N GLU A 43 -9.95 5.59 0.88
CA GLU A 43 -11.32 5.26 1.27
C GLU A 43 -11.91 4.16 0.37
N ARG A 44 -11.80 4.32 -0.95
CA ARG A 44 -12.28 3.31 -1.92
C ARG A 44 -11.54 1.99 -1.77
N THR A 45 -10.24 2.03 -1.46
CA THR A 45 -9.44 0.82 -1.23
C THR A 45 -9.92 0.08 0.00
N VAL A 46 -10.10 0.77 1.14
CA VAL A 46 -10.62 0.15 2.37
C VAL A 46 -11.99 -0.48 2.12
N GLN A 47 -12.90 0.25 1.47
CA GLN A 47 -14.24 -0.25 1.14
C GLN A 47 -14.15 -1.51 0.27
N TRP A 48 -13.28 -1.52 -0.74
CA TRP A 48 -13.07 -2.69 -1.58
C TRP A 48 -12.62 -3.91 -0.78
N TYR A 49 -11.70 -3.78 0.17
CA TYR A 49 -11.25 -4.91 1.01
C TYR A 49 -12.38 -5.47 1.89
N LEU A 50 -13.28 -4.61 2.39
CA LEU A 50 -14.45 -5.03 3.15
C LEU A 50 -15.45 -5.79 2.27
N ASP A 51 -15.68 -5.31 1.05
CA ASP A 51 -16.67 -5.90 0.13
C ASP A 51 -16.16 -7.19 -0.54
N ASN A 52 -14.84 -7.43 -0.56
CA ASN A 52 -14.21 -8.51 -1.32
C ASN A 52 -13.47 -9.51 -0.43
N GLU A 53 -14.04 -9.85 0.73
CA GLU A 53 -13.45 -10.80 1.69
C GLU A 53 -13.04 -12.13 1.07
N ASN A 54 -13.93 -12.75 0.29
CA ASN A 54 -13.66 -14.04 -0.35
C ASN A 54 -12.42 -14.00 -1.25
N TRP A 55 -12.14 -12.85 -1.86
CA TRP A 55 -11.00 -12.68 -2.75
C TRP A 55 -9.68 -12.73 -1.98
N TRP A 56 -9.50 -11.89 -0.95
CA TRP A 56 -8.23 -11.85 -0.21
C TRP A 56 -8.08 -13.02 0.75
N ARG A 57 -9.18 -13.57 1.29
CA ARG A 57 -9.13 -14.71 2.22
C ARG A 57 -8.56 -15.95 1.53
N ALA A 58 -8.87 -16.17 0.25
CA ALA A 58 -8.29 -17.26 -0.53
C ALA A 58 -6.76 -17.13 -0.71
N LEU A 59 -6.21 -15.92 -0.63
CA LEU A 59 -4.76 -15.67 -0.75
C LEU A 59 -4.00 -16.06 0.52
N GLN A 60 -4.65 -16.05 1.70
CA GLN A 60 -3.98 -16.33 2.98
C GLN A 60 -3.45 -17.76 3.10
N ASN A 61 -4.00 -18.70 2.31
CA ASN A 61 -3.56 -20.09 2.31
C ASN A 61 -2.36 -20.35 1.38
N ARG A 62 -1.82 -19.32 0.74
CA ARG A 62 -0.67 -19.44 -0.18
C ARG A 62 0.64 -19.42 0.60
N ASP A 63 1.59 -20.23 0.14
CA ASP A 63 2.92 -20.30 0.74
C ASP A 63 3.59 -18.92 0.80
N GLY A 64 4.15 -18.59 1.98
CA GLY A 64 4.84 -17.33 2.24
C GLY A 64 3.93 -16.13 2.56
N VAL A 65 2.61 -16.25 2.46
CA VAL A 65 1.70 -15.17 2.88
C VAL A 65 1.65 -15.10 4.40
N GLY A 66 1.89 -13.91 4.95
CA GLY A 66 1.96 -13.68 6.40
C GLY A 66 3.34 -13.88 7.01
N GLU A 67 4.30 -14.41 6.25
CA GLU A 67 5.69 -14.49 6.69
C GLU A 67 6.41 -13.15 6.48
N ARG A 68 7.16 -12.70 7.50
CA ARG A 68 7.94 -11.46 7.39
C ARG A 68 9.13 -11.68 6.46
N LEU A 69 9.06 -11.11 5.27
CA LEU A 69 10.19 -11.07 4.34
C LEU A 69 11.20 -9.99 4.75
N GLY A 70 12.46 -10.16 4.32
CA GLY A 70 13.51 -9.19 4.62
C GLY A 70 13.97 -9.21 6.08
N THR A 71 13.86 -10.33 6.79
CA THR A 71 14.77 -10.60 7.90
C THR A 71 16.13 -10.91 7.27
N GLY A 72 17.17 -10.10 7.52
CA GLY A 72 18.51 -10.39 7.01
C GLY A 72 18.94 -11.83 7.36
N LYS A 73 19.83 -12.42 6.56
CA LYS A 73 20.65 -13.53 7.07
C LYS A 73 21.56 -13.02 8.19
#